data_AF-A0A9D2F8F5-F1
#
_entry.id   AF-A0A9D2F8F5-F1
#
_cell.length_a   1.000
_cell.length_b   1.000
_cell.length_c   1.000
_cell.angle_alpha   90.00
_cell.angle_beta   90.00
_cell.angle_gamma   90.00
#
_symmetry.space_group_name_H-M   'P 1'
#
loop_
_entity.id
_entity.type
_entity.pdbx_description
1 polymer ?
#
loop_
_entity_poly.entity_id
_entity_poly.type
_entity_poly.pdbx_seq_one_letter_code
_entity_poly.pdbx_strand_id
1 'polypeptide(L)'
;MDFKRIEWIFFLAFLGLNVFLFSMYREAKMNQTITSRTNETIPLHKRLESENITYEGDFSSRKREGYYLSGVPTNFDEARKSERLRLNNPDLLGRQTTIEDNLLKHKVEDVILLTDVNQAPEVIAKILNQQGLVLFGKEYQYNVEESTLSNDFPEIIAGQFYEDIIINDPASRITFFLEKETEHWRVNEYIQTHISELQPLREIMPTYSERDAINTLYINNQIPSNSKILWRQLAYKMTLIVRGQAIFVPTWFIEIETSDHEIKTEMVNAFTNRIITNSVVATVED
;
A
#
# COMPACT_ATOMS: atom_id res chain seq x y z
N MET A 1 -39.98 -31.58 33.10
CA MET A 1 -38.96 -30.50 33.13
C MET A 1 -39.68 -29.19 32.92
N ASP A 2 -39.55 -28.25 33.84
CA ASP A 2 -40.28 -26.97 33.77
C ASP A 2 -39.75 -26.13 32.60
N PHE A 3 -40.45 -26.21 31.47
CA PHE A 3 -40.17 -25.43 30.25
C PHE A 3 -40.00 -23.93 30.55
N LYS A 4 -40.80 -23.41 31.49
CA LYS A 4 -40.70 -22.03 31.98
C LYS A 4 -39.38 -21.69 32.68
N ARG A 5 -38.74 -22.65 33.36
CA ARG A 5 -37.43 -22.41 34.01
C ARG A 5 -36.31 -22.35 32.98
N ILE A 6 -36.39 -23.17 31.94
CA ILE A 6 -35.41 -23.18 30.84
C ILE A 6 -35.51 -21.90 30.01
N GLU A 7 -36.74 -21.43 29.73
CA GLU A 7 -37.00 -20.17 29.03
C GLU A 7 -36.41 -18.95 29.75
N TRP A 8 -36.56 -18.89 31.08
CA TRP A 8 -35.99 -17.81 31.91
C TRP A 8 -34.46 -17.81 31.93
N ILE A 9 -33.82 -18.99 31.94
CA ILE A 9 -32.36 -19.11 31.88
C ILE A 9 -31.85 -18.64 30.52
N PHE A 10 -32.51 -19.04 29.43
CA PHE A 10 -32.17 -18.59 28.08
C PHE A 10 -32.33 -17.07 27.91
N PHE A 11 -33.41 -16.50 28.43
CA PHE A 11 -33.64 -15.06 28.42
C PHE A 11 -32.52 -14.30 29.14
N LEU A 12 -32.15 -14.74 30.35
CA LEU A 12 -31.12 -14.07 31.14
C LEU A 12 -29.73 -14.19 30.50
N ALA A 13 -29.41 -15.35 29.92
CA ALA A 13 -28.16 -15.56 29.19
C ALA A 13 -28.08 -14.67 27.94
N PHE A 14 -29.17 -14.58 27.17
CA PHE A 14 -29.22 -13.74 25.97
C PHE A 14 -29.14 -12.25 26.32
N LEU A 15 -29.78 -11.82 27.40
CA LEU A 15 -29.68 -10.45 27.91
C LEU A 15 -28.23 -10.12 28.29
N GLY A 16 -27.56 -11.00 29.04
CA GLY A 16 -26.15 -10.83 29.41
C GLY A 16 -25.22 -10.71 28.20
N LEU A 17 -25.45 -11.56 27.19
CA LEU A 17 -24.69 -11.51 25.94
C LEU A 17 -24.93 -10.21 25.15
N ASN A 18 -26.17 -9.71 25.09
CA ASN A 18 -26.46 -8.43 24.42
C ASN A 18 -25.82 -7.24 25.14
N VAL A 19 -25.82 -7.23 26.49
CA VAL A 19 -25.14 -6.18 27.27
C VAL A 19 -23.63 -6.24 27.06
N PHE A 20 -23.06 -7.46 27.04
CA PHE A 20 -21.64 -7.67 26.75
C PHE A 20 -21.26 -7.17 25.34
N LEU A 21 -22.02 -7.57 24.32
CA LEU A 21 -21.84 -7.10 22.94
C LEU A 21 -22.00 -5.57 22.83
N PHE A 22 -22.96 -4.98 23.54
CA PHE A 22 -23.14 -3.53 23.57
C PHE A 22 -21.95 -2.83 24.24
N SER A 23 -21.40 -3.40 25.31
CA SER A 23 -20.18 -2.90 25.96
C SER A 23 -18.99 -2.95 25.02
N MET A 24 -18.77 -4.09 24.36
CA MET A 24 -17.71 -4.25 23.35
C MET A 24 -17.92 -3.31 22.15
N TYR A 25 -19.16 -3.09 21.70
CA TYR A 25 -19.47 -2.14 20.64
C TYR A 25 -19.17 -0.69 21.07
N ARG A 26 -19.51 -0.32 22.31
CA ARG A 26 -19.18 1.00 22.86
C ARG A 26 -17.68 1.18 23.03
N GLU A 27 -16.98 0.17 23.52
CA GLU A 27 -15.53 0.19 23.70
C GLU A 27 -14.79 0.24 22.36
N ALA A 28 -15.24 -0.54 21.37
CA ALA A 28 -14.76 -0.44 20.00
C ALA A 28 -15.00 0.96 19.42
N LYS A 29 -16.14 1.60 19.71
CA LYS A 29 -16.42 2.98 19.29
C LYS A 29 -15.60 4.02 20.06
N MET A 30 -15.18 3.74 21.30
CA MET A 30 -14.46 4.66 22.18
C MET A 30 -12.93 4.57 22.00
N ASN A 31 -12.40 3.39 21.66
CA ASN A 31 -11.02 3.16 21.25
C ASN A 31 -10.78 3.46 19.76
N GLN A 32 -11.80 3.96 19.06
CA GLN A 32 -11.70 4.49 17.72
C GLN A 32 -11.87 5.99 17.82
N THR A 33 -10.78 6.74 17.62
CA THR A 33 -10.85 8.20 17.47
C THR A 33 -11.70 8.51 16.23
N ILE A 34 -13.01 8.60 16.42
CA ILE A 34 -13.93 9.19 15.44
C ILE A 34 -13.76 10.69 15.64
N THR A 35 -12.85 11.31 14.88
CA THR A 35 -12.77 12.77 14.85
C THR A 35 -13.92 13.33 14.02
N SER A 36 -14.81 13.97 14.76
CA SER A 36 -16.00 14.72 14.42
C SER A 36 -16.00 15.41 13.05
N ARG A 37 -17.17 15.41 12.40
CA ARG A 37 -17.57 16.45 11.43
C ARG A 37 -17.42 17.82 12.10
N THR A 38 -16.34 18.53 11.85
CA THR A 38 -16.21 19.91 12.25
C THR A 38 -16.96 20.75 11.21
N ASN A 39 -18.01 21.46 11.64
CA ASN A 39 -18.63 22.55 10.88
C ASN A 39 -17.62 23.71 10.86
N GLU A 40 -16.54 23.59 10.09
CA GLU A 40 -15.53 24.63 10.02
C GLU A 40 -15.89 25.64 8.94
N THR A 41 -16.08 26.89 9.36
CA THR A 41 -16.36 28.02 8.49
C THR A 41 -15.13 28.48 7.70
N ILE A 42 -13.92 28.05 8.08
CA ILE A 42 -12.67 28.42 7.44
C ILE A 42 -12.23 27.29 6.49
N PRO A 43 -12.05 27.57 5.19
CA PRO A 43 -11.58 26.57 4.23
C PRO A 43 -10.21 25.97 4.60
N LEU A 44 -10.02 24.67 4.33
CA LEU A 44 -8.76 23.95 4.61
C LEU A 44 -7.51 24.68 4.10
N HIS A 45 -7.53 25.22 2.88
CA HIS A 45 -6.37 25.92 2.33
C HIS A 45 -5.93 27.11 3.19
N LYS A 46 -6.87 27.85 3.80
CA LYS A 46 -6.55 28.98 4.68
C LYS A 46 -5.93 28.55 6.00
N ARG A 47 -6.36 27.39 6.51
CA ARG A 47 -5.84 26.80 7.75
C ARG A 47 -4.41 26.28 7.56
N LEU A 48 -4.14 25.66 6.41
CA LEU A 48 -2.79 25.23 6.05
C LEU A 48 -1.87 26.43 5.81
N GLU A 49 -2.35 27.45 5.09
CA GLU A 49 -1.61 28.69 4.84
C GLU A 49 -1.24 29.42 6.15
N SER A 50 -2.16 29.49 7.13
CA SER A 50 -1.87 30.14 8.42
C SER A 50 -0.79 29.43 9.25
N GLU A 51 -0.59 28.13 9.01
CA GLU A 51 0.42 27.30 9.67
C GLU A 51 1.68 27.13 8.81
N ASN A 52 1.81 27.91 7.72
CA ASN A 52 2.91 27.85 6.77
C ASN A 52 3.13 26.43 6.20
N ILE A 53 2.05 25.68 5.98
CA ILE A 53 2.09 24.36 5.36
C ILE A 53 1.98 24.53 3.84
N THR A 54 3.00 24.07 3.12
CA THR A 54 3.07 24.19 1.65
C THR A 54 2.76 22.86 0.96
N TYR A 55 2.23 22.93 -0.25
CA TYR A 55 1.88 21.77 -1.08
C TYR A 55 1.72 22.20 -2.54
N GLU A 56 1.77 21.24 -3.45
CA GLU A 56 1.55 21.47 -4.89
C GLU A 56 0.16 21.02 -5.33
N GLY A 57 -0.46 21.81 -6.23
CA GLY A 57 -1.80 21.56 -6.76
C GLY A 57 -2.92 21.74 -5.73
N ASP A 58 -4.13 21.30 -6.12
CA ASP A 58 -5.31 21.28 -5.23
C ASP A 58 -5.52 19.89 -4.62
N PHE A 59 -6.21 19.83 -3.48
CA PHE A 59 -6.73 18.56 -2.95
C PHE A 59 -8.07 18.22 -3.60
N SER A 60 -8.12 17.11 -4.32
CA SER A 60 -9.31 16.63 -4.98
C SER A 60 -10.42 16.31 -3.97
N SER A 61 -11.63 16.81 -4.25
CA SER A 61 -12.85 16.41 -3.54
C SER A 61 -13.55 15.21 -4.20
N ARG A 62 -13.00 14.70 -5.31
CA ARG A 62 -13.55 13.54 -6.00
C ARG A 62 -13.35 12.29 -5.15
N LYS A 63 -14.43 11.55 -4.96
CA LYS A 63 -14.40 10.21 -4.38
C LYS A 63 -14.06 9.22 -5.49
N ARG A 64 -13.08 8.34 -5.23
CA ARG A 64 -12.78 7.19 -6.07
C ARG A 64 -13.54 5.98 -5.54
N GLU A 65 -13.35 4.86 -6.19
CA GLU A 65 -13.90 3.58 -5.78
C GLU A 65 -12.74 2.60 -5.56
N GLY A 66 -12.95 1.56 -4.78
CA GLY A 66 -11.96 0.52 -4.54
C GLY A 66 -12.57 -0.67 -3.82
N TYR A 67 -11.74 -1.69 -3.59
CA TYR A 67 -12.17 -2.97 -3.00
C TYR A 67 -11.48 -3.24 -1.67
N TYR A 68 -12.00 -4.19 -0.89
CA TYR A 68 -11.12 -4.94 0.01
C TYR A 68 -10.53 -6.07 -0.80
N LEU A 69 -9.21 -6.17 -0.91
CA LEU A 69 -8.57 -7.23 -1.69
C LEU A 69 -7.99 -8.30 -0.77
N SER A 70 -7.99 -9.53 -1.24
CA SER A 70 -7.21 -10.63 -0.68
C SER A 70 -6.35 -11.25 -1.74
N GLY A 71 -5.18 -11.75 -1.34
CA GLY A 71 -4.39 -12.66 -2.17
C GLY A 71 -3.42 -13.46 -1.32
N VAL A 72 -2.60 -14.27 -1.97
CA VAL A 72 -1.60 -15.12 -1.31
C VAL A 72 -0.21 -14.75 -1.82
N PRO A 73 0.80 -14.66 -0.94
CA PRO A 73 2.19 -14.51 -1.38
C PRO A 73 2.57 -15.61 -2.37
N THR A 74 3.27 -15.22 -3.42
CA THR A 74 3.59 -16.13 -4.52
C THR A 74 4.76 -17.02 -4.18
N ASN A 75 4.61 -18.32 -4.41
CA ASN A 75 5.72 -19.25 -4.43
C ASN A 75 6.52 -19.07 -5.71
N PHE A 76 7.66 -18.37 -5.62
CA PHE A 76 8.48 -18.08 -6.79
C PHE A 76 9.17 -19.31 -7.40
N ASP A 77 9.39 -20.38 -6.64
CA ASP A 77 9.94 -21.62 -7.19
C ASP A 77 8.95 -22.28 -8.16
N GLU A 78 7.68 -22.35 -7.77
CA GLU A 78 6.61 -22.89 -8.62
C GLU A 78 6.32 -21.97 -9.82
N ALA A 79 6.27 -20.65 -9.60
CA ALA A 79 6.07 -19.66 -10.65
C ALA A 79 7.19 -19.74 -11.71
N ARG A 80 8.45 -19.75 -11.27
CA ARG A 80 9.62 -19.87 -12.16
C ARG A 80 9.58 -21.17 -12.95
N LYS A 81 9.27 -22.30 -12.31
CA LYS A 81 9.18 -23.61 -12.98
C LYS A 81 8.11 -23.59 -14.07
N SER A 82 6.96 -23.01 -13.79
CA SER A 82 5.85 -22.89 -14.74
C SER A 82 6.23 -22.00 -15.93
N GLU A 83 6.89 -20.88 -15.67
CA GLU A 83 7.33 -19.96 -16.72
C GLU A 83 8.43 -20.56 -17.63
N ARG A 84 9.38 -21.32 -17.05
CA ARG A 84 10.39 -22.08 -17.82
C ARG A 84 9.75 -23.02 -18.82
N LEU A 85 8.71 -23.74 -18.40
CA LEU A 85 7.97 -24.65 -19.27
C LEU A 85 7.21 -23.88 -20.36
N ARG A 86 6.53 -22.78 -19.99
CA ARG A 86 5.76 -21.94 -20.92
C ARG A 86 6.63 -21.34 -22.02
N LEU A 87 7.83 -20.88 -21.66
CA LEU A 87 8.79 -20.25 -22.58
C LEU A 87 9.75 -21.25 -23.24
N ASN A 88 9.68 -22.54 -22.89
CA ASN A 88 10.64 -23.56 -23.30
C ASN A 88 12.10 -23.13 -23.06
N ASN A 89 12.36 -22.49 -21.92
CA ASN A 89 13.67 -21.97 -21.53
C ASN A 89 14.03 -22.52 -20.14
N PRO A 90 14.79 -23.63 -20.05
CA PRO A 90 15.12 -24.25 -18.76
C PRO A 90 16.06 -23.40 -17.88
N ASP A 91 16.79 -22.46 -18.48
CA ASP A 91 17.79 -21.62 -17.80
C ASP A 91 17.23 -20.27 -17.33
N LEU A 92 15.96 -19.95 -17.66
CA LEU A 92 15.29 -18.72 -17.26
C LEU A 92 15.41 -18.49 -15.74
N LEU A 93 15.92 -17.31 -15.34
CA LEU A 93 16.14 -16.97 -13.93
C LEU A 93 16.90 -18.10 -13.20
N GLY A 94 17.97 -18.58 -13.85
CA GLY A 94 18.84 -19.67 -13.41
C GLY A 94 19.97 -19.19 -12.52
N ARG A 95 21.21 -19.29 -13.04
CA ARG A 95 22.42 -18.81 -12.35
C ARG A 95 22.20 -17.32 -12.09
N GLN A 96 22.44 -16.84 -10.86
CA GLN A 96 22.17 -15.46 -10.39
C GLN A 96 20.75 -15.15 -9.85
N THR A 97 19.88 -16.16 -9.72
CA THR A 97 18.59 -15.98 -9.02
C THR A 97 18.62 -16.69 -7.67
N THR A 98 18.27 -15.96 -6.62
CA THR A 98 17.99 -16.51 -5.29
C THR A 98 16.50 -16.36 -5.00
N ILE A 99 15.89 -17.42 -4.49
CA ILE A 99 14.51 -17.40 -4.01
C ILE A 99 14.55 -17.79 -2.54
N GLU A 100 14.04 -16.91 -1.68
CA GLU A 100 13.93 -17.11 -0.23
C GLU A 100 12.50 -16.73 0.18
N ASP A 101 11.79 -17.69 0.77
CA ASP A 101 10.36 -17.59 1.11
C ASP A 101 9.50 -17.12 -0.09
N ASN A 102 9.03 -15.87 -0.05
CA ASN A 102 8.17 -15.25 -1.06
C ASN A 102 8.88 -14.09 -1.78
N LEU A 103 10.22 -14.11 -1.78
CA LEU A 103 11.05 -13.08 -2.38
C LEU A 103 11.96 -13.71 -3.43
N LEU A 104 11.96 -13.12 -4.63
CA LEU A 104 12.90 -13.44 -5.70
C LEU A 104 13.90 -12.31 -5.84
N LYS A 105 15.19 -12.63 -5.79
CA LYS A 105 16.29 -11.71 -6.03
C LYS A 105 17.06 -12.17 -7.26
N HIS A 106 17.26 -11.27 -8.21
CA HIS A 106 17.95 -11.58 -9.46
C HIS A 106 18.93 -10.49 -9.84
N LYS A 107 20.16 -10.89 -10.20
CA LYS A 107 21.13 -9.97 -10.82
C LYS A 107 20.92 -9.92 -12.33
N VAL A 108 20.91 -8.72 -12.86
CA VAL A 108 20.63 -8.47 -14.27
C VAL A 108 21.95 -8.42 -15.04
N GLU A 109 22.18 -9.41 -15.91
CA GLU A 109 23.37 -9.43 -16.77
C GLU A 109 23.25 -8.42 -17.92
N ASP A 110 22.05 -8.25 -18.48
CA ASP A 110 21.77 -7.30 -19.55
C ASP A 110 21.93 -5.85 -19.05
N VAL A 111 22.67 -5.03 -19.81
CA VAL A 111 22.90 -3.63 -19.46
C VAL A 111 21.64 -2.82 -19.75
N ILE A 112 20.78 -2.65 -18.75
CA ILE A 112 19.62 -1.76 -18.83
C ILE A 112 20.07 -0.36 -18.40
N LEU A 113 20.17 0.54 -19.38
CA LEU A 113 20.68 1.89 -19.19
C LEU A 113 19.55 2.91 -19.00
N LEU A 114 19.70 3.73 -17.98
CA LEU A 114 18.88 4.89 -17.67
C LEU A 114 19.76 6.12 -17.75
N THR A 115 19.60 6.90 -18.82
CA THR A 115 20.41 8.11 -19.05
C THR A 115 19.78 9.35 -18.38
N ASP A 116 18.46 9.34 -18.17
CA ASP A 116 17.70 10.42 -17.53
C ASP A 116 16.58 9.82 -16.67
N VAL A 117 16.35 10.44 -15.51
CA VAL A 117 15.26 10.14 -14.57
C VAL A 117 13.90 10.22 -15.25
N ASN A 118 13.71 11.17 -16.15
CA ASN A 118 12.45 11.35 -16.87
C ASN A 118 12.13 10.19 -17.82
N GLN A 119 13.12 9.36 -18.17
CA GLN A 119 12.93 8.16 -18.98
C GLN A 119 12.56 6.93 -18.16
N ALA A 120 12.68 6.99 -16.82
CA ALA A 120 12.42 5.86 -15.94
C ALA A 120 11.05 5.19 -16.20
N PRO A 121 9.93 5.93 -16.35
CA PRO A 121 8.63 5.30 -16.62
C PRO A 121 8.63 4.41 -17.88
N GLU A 122 9.20 4.91 -18.98
CA GLU A 122 9.20 4.21 -20.27
C GLU A 122 10.15 3.00 -20.25
N VAL A 123 11.33 3.16 -19.66
CA VAL A 123 12.31 2.08 -19.52
C VAL A 123 11.76 0.97 -18.63
N ILE A 124 11.20 1.30 -17.47
CA ILE A 124 10.59 0.29 -16.58
C ILE A 124 9.41 -0.39 -17.26
N ALA A 125 8.55 0.34 -17.98
CA ALA A 125 7.47 -0.28 -18.74
C ALA A 125 8.00 -1.29 -19.77
N LYS A 126 9.14 -1.02 -20.43
CA LYS A 126 9.78 -1.99 -21.33
C LYS A 126 10.30 -3.21 -20.58
N ILE A 127 10.97 -3.03 -19.44
CA ILE A 127 11.46 -4.11 -18.57
C ILE A 127 10.31 -5.03 -18.15
N LEU A 128 9.23 -4.45 -17.65
CA LEU A 128 8.06 -5.19 -17.16
C LEU A 128 7.35 -5.97 -18.27
N ASN A 129 7.44 -5.51 -19.51
CA ASN A 129 6.87 -6.20 -20.67
C ASN A 129 7.85 -7.17 -21.36
N GLN A 130 9.13 -7.16 -20.98
CA GLN A 130 10.14 -8.05 -21.55
C GLN A 130 9.96 -9.47 -21.03
N GLN A 131 9.74 -10.41 -21.95
CA GLN A 131 9.55 -11.82 -21.59
C GLN A 131 10.82 -12.39 -20.95
N GLY A 132 10.64 -13.00 -19.79
CA GLY A 132 11.70 -13.72 -19.09
C GLY A 132 12.68 -12.86 -18.29
N LEU A 133 12.51 -11.53 -18.27
CA LEU A 133 13.36 -10.67 -17.44
C LEU A 133 12.85 -10.60 -15.99
N VAL A 134 11.53 -10.44 -15.83
CA VAL A 134 10.82 -10.49 -14.54
C VAL A 134 9.63 -11.44 -14.65
N LEU A 135 9.23 -12.05 -13.54
CA LEU A 135 7.99 -12.83 -13.50
C LEU A 135 6.79 -11.89 -13.34
N PHE A 136 5.64 -12.23 -13.93
CA PHE A 136 4.40 -11.45 -13.79
C PHE A 136 4.51 -9.96 -14.13
N GLY A 137 5.48 -9.53 -14.95
CA GLY A 137 5.79 -8.10 -15.12
C GLY A 137 4.60 -7.23 -15.57
N LYS A 138 3.64 -7.81 -16.29
CA LYS A 138 2.39 -7.14 -16.71
C LYS A 138 1.44 -6.78 -15.56
N GLU A 139 1.63 -7.37 -14.38
CA GLU A 139 0.83 -7.12 -13.18
C GLU A 139 1.42 -5.99 -12.34
N TYR A 140 2.58 -5.45 -12.74
CA TYR A 140 3.22 -4.32 -12.10
C TYR A 140 3.14 -3.05 -12.95
N GLN A 141 3.19 -1.91 -12.28
CA GLN A 141 3.34 -0.60 -12.89
C GLN A 141 4.37 0.22 -12.13
N TYR A 142 5.05 1.13 -12.83
CA TYR A 142 6.01 2.05 -12.23
C TYR A 142 5.36 2.89 -11.13
N ASN A 143 5.98 2.93 -9.95
CA ASN A 143 5.56 3.78 -8.84
C ASN A 143 6.54 4.96 -8.72
N VAL A 144 6.15 6.11 -9.26
CA VAL A 144 6.97 7.32 -9.27
C VAL A 144 7.23 7.84 -7.86
N GLU A 145 6.23 7.80 -6.98
CA GLU A 145 6.28 8.43 -5.66
C GLU A 145 7.26 7.72 -4.71
N GLU A 146 7.46 6.42 -4.90
CA GLU A 146 8.38 5.60 -4.09
C GLU A 146 9.76 5.43 -4.77
N SER A 147 9.94 5.95 -5.99
CA SER A 147 11.19 5.82 -6.73
C SER A 147 12.14 6.97 -6.42
N THR A 148 13.39 6.66 -6.10
CA THR A 148 14.42 7.65 -5.78
C THR A 148 15.57 7.54 -6.78
N LEU A 149 15.89 8.65 -7.44
CA LEU A 149 16.93 8.68 -8.47
C LEU A 149 18.09 9.63 -8.17
N SER A 150 17.93 10.45 -7.13
CA SER A 150 18.89 11.48 -6.70
C SER A 150 19.74 11.09 -5.48
N ASN A 151 19.51 9.91 -4.90
CA ASN A 151 20.20 9.44 -3.71
C ASN A 151 21.52 8.73 -4.07
N ASP A 152 22.40 8.55 -3.08
CA ASP A 152 23.63 7.76 -3.23
C ASP A 152 23.36 6.33 -3.68
N PHE A 153 22.16 5.82 -3.37
CA PHE A 153 21.64 4.51 -3.76
C PHE A 153 20.27 4.70 -4.41
N PRO A 154 20.20 4.89 -5.73
CA PRO A 154 18.94 5.07 -6.41
C PRO A 154 18.20 3.74 -6.56
N GLU A 155 16.90 3.82 -6.35
CA GLU A 155 15.97 2.70 -6.42
C GLU A 155 14.77 3.10 -7.27
N ILE A 156 14.40 2.22 -8.20
CA ILE A 156 13.14 2.36 -8.93
C ILE A 156 12.18 1.29 -8.43
N ILE A 157 10.97 1.73 -8.07
CA ILE A 157 9.92 0.88 -7.56
C ILE A 157 8.85 0.67 -8.63
N ALA A 158 8.43 -0.58 -8.82
CA ALA A 158 7.20 -0.93 -9.52
C ALA A 158 6.29 -1.70 -8.55
N GLY A 159 5.06 -1.26 -8.37
CA GLY A 159 4.08 -1.94 -7.52
C GLY A 159 3.10 -2.75 -8.35
N GLN A 160 2.65 -3.90 -7.83
CA GLN A 160 1.49 -4.58 -8.42
C GLN A 160 0.29 -3.65 -8.41
N PHE A 161 -0.66 -3.85 -9.28
CA PHE A 161 -1.88 -3.05 -9.29
C PHE A 161 -3.11 -3.93 -9.45
N TYR A 162 -4.23 -3.40 -8.94
CA TYR A 162 -5.55 -3.97 -9.19
C TYR A 162 -6.40 -2.88 -9.84
N GLU A 163 -6.89 -3.17 -11.04
CA GLU A 163 -7.55 -2.20 -11.91
C GLU A 163 -6.67 -0.98 -12.22
N ASP A 164 -6.92 0.17 -11.58
CA ASP A 164 -6.21 1.43 -11.78
C ASP A 164 -5.51 1.94 -10.49
N ILE A 165 -5.48 1.12 -9.43
CA ILE A 165 -4.89 1.48 -8.14
C ILE A 165 -3.69 0.57 -7.86
N ILE A 166 -2.53 1.17 -7.67
CA ILE A 166 -1.30 0.47 -7.29
C ILE A 166 -1.39 -0.06 -5.86
N ILE A 167 -0.68 -1.15 -5.59
CA ILE A 167 -0.37 -1.62 -4.24
C ILE A 167 0.96 -1.00 -3.85
N ASN A 168 0.94 -0.13 -2.85
CA ASN A 168 2.13 0.44 -2.25
C ASN A 168 2.45 -0.33 -0.96
N ASP A 169 3.03 -1.53 -1.14
CA ASP A 169 3.40 -2.41 -0.04
C ASP A 169 4.64 -3.25 -0.41
N PRO A 170 5.60 -3.45 0.52
CA PRO A 170 6.77 -4.30 0.28
C PRO A 170 6.44 -5.74 -0.10
N ALA A 171 5.27 -6.27 0.28
CA ALA A 171 4.83 -7.61 -0.11
C ALA A 171 4.43 -7.75 -1.59
N SER A 172 4.39 -6.63 -2.33
CA SER A 172 3.71 -6.54 -3.61
C SER A 172 4.44 -5.66 -4.63
N ARG A 173 5.78 -5.71 -4.69
CA ARG A 173 6.57 -4.79 -5.51
C ARG A 173 7.81 -5.42 -6.14
N ILE A 174 8.34 -4.76 -7.16
CA ILE A 174 9.70 -4.94 -7.67
C ILE A 174 10.50 -3.70 -7.31
N THR A 175 11.63 -3.89 -6.65
CA THR A 175 12.64 -2.86 -6.39
C THR A 175 13.83 -3.12 -7.29
N PHE A 176 14.09 -2.22 -8.24
CA PHE A 176 15.26 -2.22 -9.09
C PHE A 176 16.34 -1.36 -8.44
N PHE A 177 17.52 -1.94 -8.22
CA PHE A 177 18.69 -1.26 -7.67
C PHE A 177 19.57 -0.77 -8.80
N LEU A 178 19.87 0.53 -8.78
CA LEU A 178 20.66 1.19 -9.80
C LEU A 178 22.08 1.45 -9.32
N GLU A 179 23.03 1.28 -10.23
CA GLU A 179 24.43 1.64 -10.01
C GLU A 179 24.82 2.79 -10.94
N LYS A 180 25.55 3.77 -10.40
CA LYS A 180 26.01 4.92 -11.17
C LYS A 180 27.22 4.52 -12.01
N GLU A 181 27.09 4.58 -13.32
CA GLU A 181 28.22 4.62 -14.25
C GLU A 181 28.45 6.08 -14.70
N THR A 182 29.55 6.34 -15.41
CA THR A 182 30.07 7.71 -15.64
C THR A 182 29.03 8.70 -16.18
N GLU A 183 28.14 8.24 -17.07
CA GLU A 183 27.15 9.09 -17.77
C GLU A 183 25.74 8.47 -17.75
N HIS A 184 25.52 7.37 -17.03
CA HIS A 184 24.26 6.64 -17.04
C HIS A 184 24.11 5.79 -15.79
N TRP A 185 22.87 5.44 -15.46
CA TRP A 185 22.54 4.47 -14.44
C TRP A 185 22.32 3.10 -15.07
N ARG A 186 22.80 2.06 -14.41
CA ARG A 186 22.58 0.67 -14.81
C ARG A 186 21.75 -0.05 -13.77
N VAL A 187 20.72 -0.78 -14.20
CA VAL A 187 20.03 -1.74 -13.31
C VAL A 187 20.95 -2.95 -13.09
N ASN A 188 21.40 -3.15 -11.85
CA ASN A 188 22.32 -4.22 -11.48
C ASN A 188 21.56 -5.44 -10.93
N GLU A 189 20.54 -5.17 -10.12
CA GLU A 189 19.80 -6.20 -9.40
C GLU A 189 18.35 -5.76 -9.22
N TYR A 190 17.44 -6.72 -9.11
CA TYR A 190 16.12 -6.46 -8.58
C TYR A 190 15.70 -7.47 -7.52
N ILE A 191 14.86 -6.99 -6.61
CA ILE A 191 14.11 -7.80 -5.67
C ILE A 191 12.64 -7.73 -6.05
N GLN A 192 11.98 -8.88 -6.10
CA GLN A 192 10.59 -9.02 -6.49
C GLN A 192 9.80 -9.78 -5.41
N THR A 193 8.66 -9.20 -5.03
CA THR A 193 7.59 -9.83 -4.24
C THR A 193 6.29 -9.78 -5.02
N HIS A 194 5.48 -10.84 -4.95
CA HIS A 194 4.25 -10.96 -5.74
C HIS A 194 3.09 -11.53 -4.93
N ILE A 195 1.87 -11.06 -5.18
CA ILE A 195 0.64 -11.55 -4.55
C ILE A 195 -0.20 -12.23 -5.63
N SER A 196 -0.22 -13.56 -5.60
CA SER A 196 -1.07 -14.38 -6.46
C SER A 196 -2.54 -14.32 -5.99
N GLU A 197 -3.45 -14.65 -6.90
CA GLU A 197 -4.89 -14.78 -6.61
C GLU A 197 -5.51 -13.50 -6.01
N LEU A 198 -5.01 -12.33 -6.43
CA LEU A 198 -5.51 -11.05 -5.98
C LEU A 198 -6.96 -10.85 -6.44
N GLN A 199 -7.89 -10.81 -5.49
CA GLN A 199 -9.33 -10.75 -5.76
C GLN A 199 -10.09 -9.91 -4.73
N PRO A 200 -11.25 -9.33 -5.10
CA PRO A 200 -12.12 -8.64 -4.16
C PRO A 200 -12.75 -9.60 -3.14
N LEU A 201 -12.67 -9.23 -1.86
CA LEU A 201 -13.38 -9.90 -0.76
C LEU A 201 -14.84 -9.44 -0.62
N ARG A 202 -15.15 -8.26 -1.15
CA ARG A 202 -16.44 -7.58 -1.04
C ARG A 202 -16.70 -6.75 -2.28
N GLU A 203 -17.93 -6.27 -2.40
CA GLU A 203 -18.33 -5.33 -3.46
C GLU A 203 -17.50 -4.04 -3.42
N ILE A 204 -17.43 -3.37 -4.57
CA ILE A 204 -16.76 -2.09 -4.71
C ILE A 204 -17.39 -1.04 -3.79
N MET A 205 -16.56 -0.20 -3.18
CA MET A 205 -17.00 0.82 -2.24
C MET A 205 -16.42 2.19 -2.58
N PRO A 206 -17.18 3.28 -2.35
CA PRO A 206 -16.65 4.62 -2.50
C PRO A 206 -15.61 4.92 -1.42
N THR A 207 -14.55 5.63 -1.80
CA THR A 207 -13.53 6.12 -0.88
C THR A 207 -13.86 7.52 -0.37
N TYR A 208 -13.29 7.89 0.76
CA TYR A 208 -13.07 9.28 1.13
C TYR A 208 -12.11 9.93 0.12
N SER A 209 -12.30 11.22 -0.11
CA SER A 209 -11.49 11.99 -1.05
C SER A 209 -10.13 12.31 -0.47
N GLU A 210 -9.20 12.72 -1.33
CA GLU A 210 -7.89 13.25 -0.91
C GLU A 210 -8.04 14.39 0.09
N ARG A 211 -8.96 15.33 -0.19
CA ARG A 211 -9.26 16.45 0.70
C ARG A 211 -9.74 16.00 2.09
N ASP A 212 -10.54 14.94 2.15
CA ASP A 212 -11.00 14.39 3.42
C ASP A 212 -9.81 13.82 4.23
N ALA A 213 -8.89 13.12 3.56
CA ALA A 213 -7.69 12.55 4.21
C ALA A 213 -6.75 13.65 4.73
N ILE A 214 -6.46 14.68 3.92
CA ILE A 214 -5.63 15.83 4.35
C ILE A 214 -6.27 16.56 5.53
N ASN A 215 -7.59 16.80 5.47
CA ASN A 215 -8.30 17.41 6.59
C ASN A 215 -8.19 16.54 7.86
N THR A 216 -8.36 15.22 7.73
CA THR A 216 -8.16 14.29 8.86
C THR A 216 -6.76 14.39 9.45
N LEU A 217 -5.72 14.35 8.63
CA LEU A 217 -4.35 14.46 9.14
C LEU A 217 -4.11 15.81 9.83
N TYR A 218 -4.58 16.91 9.23
CA TYR A 218 -4.46 18.25 9.79
C TYR A 218 -5.15 18.39 11.14
N ILE A 219 -6.43 18.02 11.27
CA ILE A 219 -7.18 18.19 12.54
C ILE A 219 -6.66 17.29 13.67
N ASN A 220 -5.94 16.22 13.32
CA ASN A 220 -5.32 15.30 14.27
C ASN A 220 -3.81 15.60 14.47
N ASN A 221 -3.34 16.78 14.05
CA ASN A 221 -1.96 17.25 14.21
C ASN A 221 -0.90 16.31 13.58
N GLN A 222 -1.25 15.58 12.51
CA GLN A 222 -0.30 14.74 11.77
C GLN A 222 0.40 15.51 10.64
N ILE A 223 -0.02 16.74 10.36
CA ILE A 223 0.68 17.67 9.46
C ILE A 223 1.22 18.82 10.32
N PRO A 224 2.50 18.80 10.71
CA PRO A 224 3.08 19.86 11.54
C PRO A 224 3.08 21.21 10.82
N SER A 225 3.06 22.30 11.56
CA SER A 225 3.29 23.65 11.01
C SER A 225 4.68 23.77 10.38
N ASN A 226 4.84 24.66 9.40
CA ASN A 226 6.09 24.85 8.63
C ASN A 226 6.56 23.59 7.88
N SER A 227 5.65 22.68 7.55
CA SER A 227 5.94 21.49 6.76
C SER A 227 5.61 21.68 5.27
N LYS A 228 6.09 20.76 4.46
CA LYS A 228 5.75 20.65 3.04
C LYS A 228 5.17 19.27 2.76
N ILE A 229 3.95 19.22 2.21
CA ILE A 229 3.40 17.98 1.65
C ILE A 229 4.09 17.76 0.29
N LEU A 230 4.88 16.70 0.19
CA LEU A 230 5.68 16.38 -0.99
C LEU A 230 4.81 15.74 -2.08
N TRP A 231 4.08 14.68 -1.73
CA TRP A 231 3.19 13.99 -2.66
C TRP A 231 2.05 13.30 -1.92
N ARG A 232 1.02 12.92 -2.69
CA ARG A 232 -0.22 12.33 -2.18
C ARG A 232 -0.70 11.26 -3.15
N GLN A 233 -0.91 10.03 -2.70
CA GLN A 233 -1.31 8.91 -3.57
C GLN A 233 -2.38 8.03 -2.92
N LEU A 234 -3.40 7.66 -3.70
CA LEU A 234 -4.29 6.56 -3.32
C LEU A 234 -3.69 5.25 -3.80
N ALA A 235 -3.36 4.36 -2.86
CA ALA A 235 -2.81 3.04 -3.14
C ALA A 235 -3.36 2.00 -2.17
N TYR A 236 -3.31 0.73 -2.53
CA TYR A 236 -3.59 -0.37 -1.62
C TYR A 236 -2.42 -0.58 -0.67
N LYS A 237 -2.73 -0.82 0.61
CA LYS A 237 -1.76 -1.18 1.66
C LYS A 237 -2.14 -2.52 2.26
N MET A 238 -1.17 -3.40 2.54
CA MET A 238 -1.44 -4.62 3.32
C MET A 238 -1.74 -4.22 4.76
N THR A 239 -2.85 -4.72 5.29
CA THR A 239 -3.31 -4.37 6.64
C THR A 239 -3.30 -5.57 7.59
N LEU A 240 -3.54 -6.76 7.06
CA LEU A 240 -3.72 -7.98 7.84
C LEU A 240 -3.23 -9.18 7.05
N ILE A 241 -2.76 -10.20 7.75
CA ILE A 241 -2.59 -11.55 7.21
C ILE A 241 -3.48 -12.48 8.03
N VAL A 242 -4.40 -13.16 7.35
CA VAL A 242 -5.34 -14.11 7.97
C VAL A 242 -5.17 -15.45 7.30
N ARG A 243 -4.69 -16.46 8.03
CA ARG A 243 -4.49 -17.82 7.50
C ARG A 243 -3.68 -17.85 6.20
N GLY A 244 -2.61 -17.06 6.13
CA GLY A 244 -1.76 -16.92 4.95
C GLY A 244 -2.32 -16.04 3.82
N GLN A 245 -3.54 -15.52 3.94
CA GLN A 245 -4.09 -14.55 2.99
C GLN A 245 -3.76 -13.12 3.43
N ALA A 246 -3.09 -12.39 2.54
CA ALA A 246 -2.80 -10.97 2.70
C ALA A 246 -4.02 -10.13 2.32
N ILE A 247 -4.44 -9.24 3.23
CA ILE A 247 -5.60 -8.38 3.06
C ILE A 247 -5.16 -6.94 2.81
N PHE A 248 -5.58 -6.37 1.69
CA PHE A 248 -5.24 -5.02 1.28
C PHE A 248 -6.44 -4.09 1.31
N VAL A 249 -6.18 -2.84 1.71
CA VAL A 249 -7.20 -1.79 1.80
C VAL A 249 -6.71 -0.51 1.11
N PRO A 250 -7.55 0.17 0.32
CA PRO A 250 -7.24 1.47 -0.24
C PRO A 250 -6.90 2.46 0.87
N THR A 251 -5.78 3.14 0.69
CA THR A 251 -5.16 4.01 1.68
C THR A 251 -4.61 5.23 0.96
N TRP A 252 -4.88 6.41 1.51
CA TRP A 252 -4.20 7.63 1.12
C TRP A 252 -2.84 7.66 1.82
N PHE A 253 -1.78 7.69 1.03
CA PHE A 253 -0.41 7.95 1.47
C PHE A 253 -0.09 9.43 1.23
N ILE A 254 0.43 10.09 2.25
CA ILE A 254 0.79 11.51 2.22
C ILE A 254 2.20 11.63 2.77
N GLU A 255 3.15 11.98 1.91
CA GLU A 255 4.53 12.21 2.34
C GLU A 255 4.75 13.68 2.69
N ILE A 256 5.36 13.91 3.84
CA ILE A 256 5.50 15.22 4.47
C ILE A 256 6.95 15.42 4.85
N GLU A 257 7.56 16.49 4.35
CA GLU A 257 8.82 17.02 4.85
C GLU A 257 8.52 17.99 6.00
N THR A 258 9.05 17.68 7.18
CA THR A 258 8.94 18.56 8.36
C THR A 258 9.95 19.71 8.29
N SER A 259 9.81 20.70 9.18
CA SER A 259 10.75 21.82 9.29
C SER A 259 12.21 21.39 9.54
N ASP A 260 12.40 20.21 10.12
CA ASP A 260 13.71 19.64 10.46
C ASP A 260 14.28 18.80 9.30
N HIS A 261 13.67 18.85 8.11
CA HIS A 261 13.98 18.02 6.93
C HIS A 261 13.81 16.52 7.15
N GLU A 262 13.10 16.11 8.21
CA GLU A 262 12.66 14.73 8.37
C GLU A 262 11.47 14.47 7.45
N ILE A 263 11.57 13.41 6.63
CA ILE A 263 10.49 12.94 5.76
C ILE A 263 9.67 11.89 6.50
N LYS A 264 8.34 12.08 6.51
CA LYS A 264 7.37 11.15 7.12
C LYS A 264 6.26 10.84 6.13
N THR A 265 5.89 9.56 6.07
CA THR A 265 4.71 9.12 5.33
C THR A 265 3.56 8.86 6.30
N GLU A 266 2.53 9.70 6.20
CA GLU A 266 1.27 9.57 6.92
C GLU A 266 0.26 8.79 6.07
N MET A 267 -0.56 7.96 6.73
CA MET A 267 -1.47 7.05 6.05
C MET A 267 -2.89 7.16 6.59
N VAL A 268 -3.86 7.29 5.70
CA VAL A 268 -5.28 7.36 6.04
C VAL A 268 -6.05 6.29 5.27
N ASN A 269 -6.72 5.40 5.99
CA ASN A 269 -7.59 4.39 5.40
C ASN A 269 -8.71 5.06 4.58
N ALA A 270 -8.76 4.78 3.28
CA ALA A 270 -9.62 5.51 2.37
C ALA A 270 -11.11 5.11 2.48
N PHE A 271 -11.46 4.01 3.14
CA PHE A 271 -12.86 3.65 3.40
C PHE A 271 -13.42 4.21 4.70
N THR A 272 -12.56 4.40 5.70
CA THR A 272 -12.99 4.80 7.05
C THR A 272 -12.56 6.21 7.44
N ASN A 273 -11.67 6.83 6.65
CA ASN A 273 -11.04 8.11 6.94
C ASN A 273 -10.30 8.13 8.29
N ARG A 274 -9.68 7.00 8.64
CA ARG A 274 -8.93 6.82 9.89
C ARG A 274 -7.44 6.77 9.62
N ILE A 275 -6.68 7.43 10.48
CA ILE A 275 -5.22 7.40 10.45
C ILE A 275 -4.75 5.99 10.78
N ILE A 276 -3.83 5.47 9.99
CA ILE A 276 -3.19 4.17 10.18
C ILE A 276 -1.86 4.43 10.89
N THR A 277 -1.84 4.22 12.21
CA THR A 277 -0.66 4.51 13.05
C THR A 277 0.28 3.32 13.23
N ASN A 278 -0.15 2.11 12.84
CA ASN A 278 0.65 0.89 13.01
C ASN A 278 1.17 0.43 11.64
N SER A 279 2.48 0.41 11.47
CA SER A 279 3.15 -0.15 10.29
C SER A 279 3.31 -1.67 10.35
N VAL A 280 3.16 -2.26 11.55
CA VAL A 280 3.20 -3.71 11.74
C VAL A 280 1.88 -4.33 11.32
N VAL A 281 1.94 -5.21 10.31
CA VAL A 281 0.80 -5.99 9.84
C VAL A 281 0.44 -7.02 10.91
N ALA A 282 -0.82 -7.03 11.34
CA ALA A 282 -1.27 -8.03 12.30
C ALA A 282 -1.47 -9.38 11.60
N THR A 283 -0.81 -10.41 12.11
CA THR A 283 -0.99 -11.80 11.69
C THR A 283 -1.94 -12.48 12.66
N VAL A 284 -3.01 -13.06 12.13
CA VAL A 284 -3.92 -13.91 12.90
C VAL A 284 -3.68 -15.35 12.46
N GLU A 285 -2.95 -16.08 13.30
CA GLU A 285 -2.76 -17.54 13.20
C GLU A 285 -3.73 -18.22 14.18
N ASP A 286 -4.28 -19.37 13.79
CA ASP A 286 -5.13 -20.21 14.67
C ASP A 286 -4.28 -20.95 15.71
#